data_AF-A0A7S0BYP1-F1
#
_entry.id   AF-A0A7S0BYP1-F1
#
_cell.length_a   1.000
_cell.length_b   1.000
_cell.length_c   1.000
_cell.angle_alpha   90.00
_cell.angle_beta   90.00
_cell.angle_gamma   90.00
#
_symmetry.space_group_name_H-M   'P 1'
#
loop_
_entity.id
_entity.type
_entity.pdbx_description
1 polymer ?
#
loop_
_entity_poly.entity_id
_entity_poly.type
_entity_poly.pdbx_seq_one_letter_code
_entity_poly.pdbx_strand_id
1 'polypeptide(L)'
;SHALCGCYPSDQLFDEIEELTDIEIKEYEAEDCCARANRCITSACFGSFPCSMWCQCLSVCALAQEARETKRLVPPSTQLLDYITHEPFRDYEYGLNVLRRTEERRLSYHYEKMSRLSKSIWWAFGICTLIISATLMLWDTLSFGFWNAVVLLCTFGQSFGTLFFVHWLFNKSHLSLDAVTKFFAVGFVLAVPVAFVLEGILVNVFLVLMGIWYELCVLFKINVLGFLEQNEETVVILGEVVNAFFVAAMVEELCKYYAFRFLEHPDLVFFMSDDHDCNKKKINDGREMDIRRSNSTSSDSTYEFCEDHRTMNQKASAVTVAMISVAVGLACAENFMYVFILGGSQYDAAGEALSSAWHELFVLILRGVFPIHALAAAMQSISVIKRFLEDGYTNPMSDNWCSAYRLNRFWCAGSDAVIGVGMIVFPSIIMHGTFDGILMAISVVAEYRQIVNEYYDGDDDAGRQNYLNNMNGEDGVDIESMIMTFLGIFVASSVIAIGFFWFRWQSSMQRDRLDHLEMVAASAAAAAVVNGRSNTNGKGGDYGAGSLHSPVSTLSSKETQEKESGATSAIGGTDEGMAYNCSKLEII
;
A
#
# COMPACT_ATOMS: atom_id res chain seq x y z
N SER A 1 0.72 16.46 0.95
CA SER A 1 0.57 17.88 0.55
C SER A 1 1.90 18.64 0.50
N HIS A 2 2.72 18.61 1.56
CA HIS A 2 3.99 19.35 1.67
C HIS A 2 5.03 19.03 0.58
N ALA A 3 5.20 17.75 0.24
CA ALA A 3 6.06 17.29 -0.85
C ALA A 3 5.50 17.58 -2.26
N LEU A 4 4.17 17.78 -2.38
CA LEU A 4 3.50 18.06 -3.65
C LEU A 4 3.54 19.54 -4.04
N CYS A 5 3.65 20.46 -3.07
CA CYS A 5 3.62 21.91 -3.33
C CYS A 5 5.00 22.58 -3.34
N GLY A 6 6.10 21.81 -3.27
CA GLY A 6 7.43 22.27 -3.67
C GLY A 6 8.17 23.29 -2.80
N CYS A 7 7.51 23.96 -1.86
CA CYS A 7 8.17 24.96 -1.02
C CYS A 7 9.19 24.35 -0.04
N TYR A 8 8.94 23.12 0.44
CA TYR A 8 9.78 22.48 1.46
C TYR A 8 11.12 21.94 0.93
N PRO A 9 11.16 21.19 -0.20
CA PRO A 9 12.42 20.65 -0.72
C PRO A 9 13.38 21.74 -1.22
N SER A 10 12.86 22.87 -1.74
CA SER A 10 13.72 23.94 -2.27
C SER A 10 14.48 24.70 -1.18
N ASP A 11 13.95 24.74 0.05
CA ASP A 11 14.58 25.46 1.17
C ASP A 11 15.65 24.63 1.89
N GLN A 12 15.43 23.32 2.07
CA GLN A 12 16.48 22.44 2.62
C GLN A 12 17.67 22.32 1.68
N LEU A 13 17.41 22.33 0.37
CA LEU A 13 18.44 22.12 -0.63
C LEU A 13 19.54 23.19 -0.58
N PHE A 14 19.19 24.45 -0.30
CA PHE A 14 20.20 25.51 -0.22
C PHE A 14 21.06 25.43 1.04
N ASP A 15 20.47 25.06 2.18
CA ASP A 15 21.19 24.92 3.45
C ASP A 15 22.04 23.63 3.47
N GLU A 16 21.56 22.54 2.86
CA GLU A 16 22.26 21.24 2.85
C GLU A 16 23.29 21.12 1.71
N ILE A 17 23.06 21.68 0.51
CA ILE A 17 24.04 21.60 -0.61
C ILE A 17 25.38 22.25 -0.23
N GLU A 18 25.40 23.25 0.65
CA GLU A 18 26.64 23.88 1.09
C GLU A 18 27.49 22.95 1.99
N GLU A 19 26.89 21.90 2.59
CA GLU A 19 27.56 20.87 3.40
C GLU A 19 27.62 19.47 2.75
N LEU A 20 26.91 19.22 1.63
CA LEU A 20 26.88 17.91 0.98
C LEU A 20 28.26 17.53 0.39
N THR A 21 28.62 16.26 0.58
CA THR A 21 29.82 15.66 -0.04
C THR A 21 29.58 15.36 -1.52
N ASP A 22 30.64 15.28 -2.34
CA ASP A 22 30.58 14.91 -3.78
C ASP A 22 29.82 13.59 -4.06
N ILE A 23 29.67 12.73 -3.05
CA ILE A 23 28.95 11.46 -3.12
C ILE A 23 27.43 11.69 -3.14
N GLU A 24 26.93 12.56 -2.27
CA GLU A 24 25.50 12.85 -2.15
C GLU A 24 24.98 13.63 -3.38
N ILE A 25 25.84 14.45 -4.02
CA ILE A 25 25.52 15.13 -5.28
C ILE A 25 25.27 14.12 -6.42
N LYS A 26 26.04 13.02 -6.49
CA LYS A 26 25.85 11.98 -7.52
C LYS A 26 24.58 11.18 -7.33
N GLU A 27 24.21 10.92 -6.08
CA GLU A 27 22.95 10.25 -5.76
C GLU A 27 21.75 11.11 -6.16
N TYR A 28 21.91 12.43 -6.04
CA TYR A 28 20.96 13.42 -6.50
C TYR A 28 20.79 13.48 -8.03
N GLU A 29 21.88 13.28 -8.78
CA GLU A 29 21.82 13.23 -10.24
C GLU A 29 21.09 11.98 -10.77
N ALA A 30 21.00 10.92 -9.94
CA ALA A 30 20.36 9.64 -10.25
C ALA A 30 18.83 9.61 -10.06
N GLU A 31 18.20 10.75 -9.78
CA GLU A 31 16.73 10.85 -9.67
C GLU A 31 15.99 10.32 -10.92
N ASP A 32 14.94 9.53 -10.70
CA ASP A 32 14.10 8.99 -11.77
C ASP A 32 13.29 10.09 -12.49
N CYS A 33 12.74 9.76 -13.67
CA CYS A 33 11.97 10.71 -14.48
C CYS A 33 10.76 11.28 -13.72
N CYS A 34 10.13 10.49 -12.85
CA CYS A 34 8.99 10.91 -12.05
C CYS A 34 9.39 11.92 -10.97
N ALA A 35 10.52 11.68 -10.28
CA ALA A 35 11.11 12.59 -9.31
C ALA A 35 11.52 13.90 -10.00
N ARG A 36 12.14 13.84 -11.18
CA ARG A 36 12.48 15.02 -12.00
C ARG A 36 11.25 15.78 -12.48
N ALA A 37 10.20 15.08 -12.90
CA ALA A 37 8.94 15.70 -13.32
C ALA A 37 8.23 16.37 -12.14
N ASN A 38 8.12 15.66 -11.00
CA ASN A 38 7.60 16.23 -9.76
C ASN A 38 8.43 17.43 -9.33
N ARG A 39 9.76 17.36 -9.43
CA ARG A 39 10.66 18.48 -9.17
C ARG A 39 10.42 19.67 -10.09
N CYS A 40 10.23 19.42 -11.38
CA CYS A 40 9.91 20.46 -12.36
C CYS A 40 8.56 21.13 -12.06
N ILE A 41 7.55 20.34 -11.68
CA ILE A 41 6.21 20.83 -11.33
C ILE A 41 6.26 21.61 -10.01
N THR A 42 6.98 21.09 -9.02
CA THR A 42 7.16 21.72 -7.71
C THR A 42 8.05 22.95 -7.76
N SER A 43 9.05 23.00 -8.65
CA SER A 43 9.87 24.20 -8.89
C SER A 43 9.14 25.26 -9.71
N ALA A 44 8.16 24.84 -10.53
CA ALA A 44 7.21 25.77 -11.14
C ALA A 44 6.31 26.47 -10.11
N CYS A 45 6.25 25.96 -8.87
CA CYS A 45 5.56 26.61 -7.75
C CYS A 45 6.40 27.80 -7.22
N PHE A 46 6.14 28.98 -7.78
CA PHE A 46 6.43 30.37 -7.32
C PHE A 46 7.80 30.77 -6.73
N GLY A 47 8.77 29.86 -6.55
CA GLY A 47 10.13 30.18 -6.09
C GLY A 47 11.14 30.40 -7.21
N SER A 48 10.99 29.70 -8.35
CA SER A 48 11.96 29.74 -9.46
C SER A 48 11.59 30.68 -10.61
N PHE A 49 10.38 31.25 -10.64
CA PHE A 49 10.04 32.34 -11.57
C PHE A 49 10.65 33.65 -11.03
N PRO A 50 11.14 34.58 -11.88
CA PRO A 50 12.09 35.65 -11.52
C PRO A 50 11.58 36.72 -10.54
N CYS A 51 10.45 36.51 -9.87
CA CYS A 51 9.87 37.47 -8.94
C CYS A 51 10.38 37.33 -7.50
N SER A 52 11.06 36.25 -7.08
CA SER A 52 11.48 36.03 -5.67
C SER A 52 10.36 36.27 -4.63
N MET A 53 9.10 36.21 -5.06
CA MET A 53 7.94 36.48 -4.23
C MET A 53 7.31 35.15 -3.84
N TRP A 54 7.34 34.87 -2.55
CA TRP A 54 6.58 33.77 -1.95
C TRP A 54 5.09 34.13 -2.00
N CYS A 55 4.40 33.74 -3.06
CA CYS A 55 2.94 33.84 -3.09
C CYS A 55 2.37 32.70 -2.25
N GLN A 56 1.74 33.03 -1.13
CA GLN A 56 1.12 32.07 -0.23
C GLN A 56 -0.21 31.59 -0.82
N CYS A 57 -0.16 30.70 -1.81
CA CYS A 57 -1.36 30.13 -2.39
C CYS A 57 -1.97 29.06 -1.45
N LEU A 58 -3.26 29.25 -1.12
CA LEU A 58 -4.16 28.22 -0.56
C LEU A 58 -3.74 27.59 0.77
N SER A 59 -3.13 28.33 1.71
CA SER A 59 -2.74 27.87 3.07
C SER A 59 -1.74 26.71 3.17
N VAL A 60 -1.51 25.94 2.10
CA VAL A 60 -0.59 24.80 2.07
C VAL A 60 0.86 25.23 2.32
N CYS A 61 1.28 26.36 1.75
CA CYS A 61 2.62 26.90 2.00
C CYS A 61 2.81 27.35 3.45
N ALA A 62 1.75 27.86 4.09
CA ALA A 62 1.76 28.24 5.50
C ALA A 62 1.95 27.01 6.40
N LEU A 63 1.18 25.95 6.14
CA LEU A 63 1.31 24.66 6.82
C LEU A 63 2.71 24.08 6.62
N ALA A 64 3.28 24.19 5.42
CA ALA A 64 4.63 23.71 5.15
C ALA A 64 5.72 24.43 5.93
N GLN A 65 5.60 25.75 6.02
CA GLN A 65 6.48 26.52 6.88
C GLN A 65 6.30 26.15 8.35
N GLU A 66 5.06 26.00 8.82
CA GLU A 66 4.76 25.61 10.21
C GLU A 66 5.35 24.24 10.55
N ALA A 67 5.18 23.23 9.68
CA ALA A 67 5.76 21.90 9.87
C ALA A 67 7.30 21.94 9.92
N ARG A 68 7.93 22.79 9.10
CA ARG A 68 9.39 23.01 9.13
C ARG A 68 9.87 23.61 10.44
N GLU A 69 9.27 24.72 10.85
CA GLU A 69 9.68 25.40 12.09
C GLU A 69 9.39 24.50 13.30
N THR A 70 8.29 23.74 13.28
CA THR A 70 7.99 22.73 14.29
C THR A 70 9.09 21.66 14.35
N LYS A 71 9.57 21.17 13.19
CA LYS A 71 10.68 20.19 13.13
C LYS A 71 11.98 20.71 13.75
N ARG A 72 12.22 22.03 13.69
CA ARG A 72 13.41 22.67 14.30
C ARG A 72 13.23 22.96 15.79
N LEU A 73 12.03 23.34 16.21
CA LEU A 73 11.75 23.81 17.57
C LEU A 73 11.39 22.69 18.55
N VAL A 74 10.84 21.58 18.05
CA VAL A 74 10.21 20.55 18.86
C VAL A 74 11.03 19.25 18.74
N PRO A 75 11.30 18.50 19.83
CA PRO A 75 11.97 17.21 19.75
C PRO A 75 11.25 16.23 18.80
N PRO A 76 11.97 15.34 18.08
CA PRO A 76 11.36 14.40 17.13
C PRO A 76 10.22 13.56 17.72
N SER A 77 10.33 13.14 18.98
CA SER A 77 9.29 12.37 19.69
C SER A 77 7.96 13.11 19.84
N THR A 78 8.00 14.44 19.78
CA THR A 78 6.83 15.33 19.89
C THR A 78 6.37 15.87 18.54
N GLN A 79 7.10 15.60 17.46
CA GLN A 79 6.70 15.94 16.08
C GLN A 79 5.68 14.94 15.52
N LEU A 80 5.64 13.72 16.05
CA LEU A 80 4.71 12.66 15.64
C LEU A 80 3.31 12.93 16.21
N LEU A 81 2.49 13.60 15.41
CA LEU A 81 1.15 14.04 15.76
C LEU A 81 0.15 13.58 14.69
N ASP A 82 -1.04 13.18 15.13
CA ASP A 82 -2.17 13.00 14.22
C ASP A 82 -2.64 14.38 13.76
N TYR A 83 -2.42 14.74 12.50
CA TYR A 83 -2.68 16.10 12.00
C TYR A 83 -4.16 16.53 12.06
N ILE A 84 -5.12 15.60 12.09
CA ILE A 84 -6.55 15.95 12.10
C ILE A 84 -7.03 16.21 13.52
N THR A 85 -6.57 15.42 14.49
CA THR A 85 -7.00 15.55 15.90
C THR A 85 -5.99 16.26 16.79
N HIS A 86 -4.80 16.53 16.27
CA HIS A 86 -3.63 16.96 17.02
C HIS A 86 -3.30 16.04 18.21
N GLU A 87 -3.74 14.77 18.17
CA GLU A 87 -3.45 13.77 19.18
C GLU A 87 -2.01 13.27 18.98
N PRO A 88 -1.10 13.47 19.96
CA PRO A 88 0.26 12.94 19.89
C PRO A 88 0.26 11.42 19.74
N PHE A 89 1.13 10.87 18.88
CA PHE A 89 1.19 9.41 18.67
C PHE A 89 1.43 8.65 19.97
N ARG A 90 2.31 9.18 20.84
CA ARG A 90 2.63 8.60 22.15
C ARG A 90 1.40 8.34 23.03
N ASP A 91 0.33 9.12 22.88
CA ASP A 91 -0.83 9.06 23.77
C ASP A 91 -1.67 7.80 23.51
N TYR A 92 -1.69 7.28 22.28
CA TYR A 92 -2.44 6.07 21.91
C TYR A 92 -1.54 4.90 21.48
N GLU A 93 -0.31 5.17 21.04
CA GLU A 93 0.68 4.15 20.64
C GLU A 93 0.95 3.14 21.77
N TYR A 94 1.03 3.59 23.03
CA TYR A 94 1.19 2.68 24.17
C TYR A 94 0.04 1.66 24.25
N GLY A 95 -1.21 2.11 24.06
CA GLY A 95 -2.38 1.23 24.04
C GLY A 95 -2.32 0.23 22.90
N LEU A 96 -1.87 0.65 21.72
CA LEU A 96 -1.66 -0.23 20.56
C LEU A 96 -0.55 -1.26 20.82
N ASN A 97 0.55 -0.85 21.45
CA ASN A 97 1.65 -1.74 21.82
C ASN A 97 1.20 -2.81 22.82
N VAL A 98 0.37 -2.44 23.81
CA VAL A 98 -0.22 -3.38 24.78
C VAL A 98 -1.14 -4.38 24.07
N LEU A 99 -2.01 -3.91 23.17
CA LEU A 99 -2.86 -4.76 22.33
C LEU A 99 -2.04 -5.78 21.52
N ARG A 100 -0.94 -5.32 20.91
CA ARG A 100 -0.05 -6.19 20.13
C ARG A 100 0.64 -7.24 20.98
N ARG A 101 1.06 -6.89 22.21
CA ARG A 101 1.72 -7.84 23.14
C ARG A 101 0.75 -8.84 23.76
N THR A 102 -0.51 -8.44 23.96
CA THR A 102 -1.54 -9.29 24.56
C THR A 102 -2.24 -10.19 23.56
N GLU A 103 -2.06 -9.96 22.25
CA GLU A 103 -2.73 -10.69 21.16
C GLU A 103 -4.26 -10.77 21.33
N GLU A 104 -4.85 -9.75 21.97
CA GLU A 104 -6.26 -9.76 22.33
C GLU A 104 -7.15 -9.71 21.07
N ARG A 105 -8.06 -10.67 20.93
CA ARG A 105 -8.95 -10.78 19.76
C ARG A 105 -10.33 -10.14 19.97
N ARG A 106 -10.55 -9.37 21.03
CA ARG A 106 -11.87 -8.75 21.26
C ARG A 106 -11.94 -7.41 20.55
N LEU A 107 -12.80 -7.29 19.54
CA LEU A 107 -13.01 -6.03 18.80
C LEU A 107 -13.30 -4.83 19.70
N SER A 108 -14.04 -5.04 20.80
CA SER A 108 -14.32 -3.99 21.79
C SER A 108 -13.06 -3.42 22.44
N TYR A 109 -12.05 -4.26 22.69
CA TYR A 109 -10.78 -3.84 23.28
C TYR A 109 -9.91 -3.08 22.28
N HIS A 110 -9.91 -3.52 21.01
CA HIS A 110 -9.30 -2.76 19.91
C HIS A 110 -9.94 -1.38 19.78
N TYR A 111 -11.29 -1.32 19.74
CA TYR A 111 -12.03 -0.07 19.63
C TYR A 111 -11.73 0.90 20.78
N GLU A 112 -11.60 0.41 22.02
CA GLU A 112 -11.28 1.23 23.17
C GLU A 112 -9.91 1.93 23.03
N LYS A 113 -8.91 1.25 22.46
CA LYS A 113 -7.55 1.79 22.30
C LYS A 113 -7.30 2.51 20.97
N MET A 114 -8.29 2.59 20.08
CA MET A 114 -8.19 3.41 18.87
C MET A 114 -8.04 4.89 19.21
N SER A 115 -7.41 5.64 18.29
CA SER A 115 -7.25 7.08 18.40
C SER A 115 -8.62 7.79 18.37
N ARG A 116 -8.64 9.04 18.81
CA ARG A 116 -9.84 9.89 18.76
C ARG A 116 -10.31 10.09 17.33
N LEU A 117 -9.36 10.20 16.39
CA LEU A 117 -9.66 10.36 14.97
C LEU A 117 -10.46 9.17 14.46
N SER A 118 -9.97 7.94 14.65
CA SER A 118 -10.63 6.76 14.10
C SER A 118 -12.00 6.52 14.72
N LYS A 119 -12.17 6.78 16.03
CA LYS A 119 -13.49 6.76 16.68
C LYS A 119 -14.45 7.78 16.05
N SER A 120 -13.94 8.98 15.75
CA SER A 120 -14.72 10.03 15.07
C SER A 120 -15.07 9.65 13.63
N ILE A 121 -14.17 8.99 12.90
CA ILE A 121 -14.43 8.44 11.55
C ILE A 121 -15.57 7.44 11.59
N TRP A 122 -15.56 6.48 12.53
CA TRP A 122 -16.65 5.49 12.66
C TRP A 122 -18.00 6.15 13.00
N TRP A 123 -17.99 7.15 13.89
CA TRP A 123 -19.20 7.87 14.26
C TRP A 123 -19.74 8.72 13.10
N ALA A 124 -18.86 9.46 12.42
CA ALA A 124 -19.20 10.23 11.24
C ALA A 124 -19.71 9.34 10.10
N PHE A 125 -19.08 8.18 9.88
CA PHE A 125 -19.53 7.19 8.92
C PHE A 125 -20.96 6.73 9.23
N GLY A 126 -21.23 6.28 10.46
CA GLY A 126 -22.57 5.83 10.85
C GLY A 126 -23.64 6.92 10.70
N ILE A 127 -23.32 8.16 11.04
CA ILE A 127 -24.23 9.30 10.87
C ILE A 127 -24.45 9.64 9.41
N CYS A 128 -23.39 9.73 8.61
CA CYS A 128 -23.50 10.02 7.18
C CYS A 128 -24.32 8.93 6.46
N THR A 129 -24.08 7.65 6.74
CA THR A 129 -24.86 6.55 6.18
C THR A 129 -26.34 6.66 6.57
N LEU A 130 -26.63 7.00 7.83
CA LEU A 130 -28.01 7.20 8.29
C LEU A 130 -28.68 8.39 7.62
N ILE A 131 -27.99 9.54 7.49
CA ILE A 131 -28.51 10.75 6.84
C ILE A 131 -28.74 10.49 5.35
N ILE A 132 -27.79 9.87 4.65
CA ILE A 132 -27.90 9.53 3.23
C ILE A 132 -29.08 8.58 3.03
N SER A 133 -29.16 7.49 3.81
CA SER A 133 -30.26 6.52 3.71
C SER A 133 -31.61 7.17 4.00
N ALA A 134 -31.71 8.01 5.03
CA ALA A 134 -32.94 8.73 5.35
C ALA A 134 -33.32 9.74 4.26
N THR A 135 -32.36 10.49 3.73
CA THR A 135 -32.59 11.48 2.66
C THR A 135 -33.10 10.78 1.41
N LEU A 136 -32.48 9.66 1.03
CA LEU A 136 -32.88 8.89 -0.13
C LEU A 136 -34.26 8.23 0.05
N MET A 137 -34.58 7.74 1.25
CA MET A 137 -35.90 7.19 1.54
C MET A 137 -37.02 8.23 1.59
N LEU A 138 -36.70 9.49 1.90
CA LEU A 138 -37.66 10.58 2.02
C LEU A 138 -37.81 11.42 0.74
N TRP A 139 -36.89 11.25 -0.22
CA TRP A 139 -36.86 12.03 -1.45
C TRP A 139 -37.58 11.28 -2.57
N ASP A 140 -38.90 11.47 -2.68
CA ASP A 140 -39.77 10.75 -3.64
C ASP A 140 -39.32 10.86 -5.12
N THR A 141 -38.53 11.87 -5.49
CA THR A 141 -38.07 12.04 -6.89
C THR A 141 -36.82 11.23 -7.23
N LEU A 142 -36.14 10.67 -6.23
CA LEU A 142 -35.05 9.72 -6.38
C LEU A 142 -35.72 8.41 -6.03
N SER A 143 -35.99 7.56 -7.01
CA SER A 143 -36.68 6.26 -6.85
C SER A 143 -35.84 5.26 -6.03
N PHE A 144 -35.42 5.66 -4.83
CA PHE A 144 -34.57 4.89 -3.95
C PHE A 144 -35.41 3.87 -3.18
N GLY A 145 -35.52 2.69 -3.78
CA GLY A 145 -36.22 1.56 -3.17
C GLY A 145 -35.42 0.91 -2.05
N PHE A 146 -36.10 0.04 -1.29
CA PHE A 146 -35.48 -0.82 -0.28
C PHE A 146 -34.28 -1.62 -0.83
N TRP A 147 -34.36 -2.10 -2.08
CA TRP A 147 -33.28 -2.86 -2.72
C TRP A 147 -32.01 -2.04 -2.89
N ASN A 148 -32.11 -0.76 -3.21
CA ASN A 148 -30.95 0.12 -3.34
C ASN A 148 -30.25 0.32 -1.98
N ALA A 149 -31.01 0.33 -0.88
CA ALA A 149 -30.45 0.32 0.48
C ALA A 149 -29.72 -0.99 0.80
N VAL A 150 -30.23 -2.13 0.33
CA VAL A 150 -29.55 -3.43 0.46
C VAL A 150 -28.25 -3.42 -0.35
N VAL A 151 -28.28 -2.96 -1.59
CA VAL A 151 -27.11 -2.80 -2.47
C VAL A 151 -26.04 -1.93 -1.78
N LEU A 152 -26.43 -0.79 -1.20
CA LEU A 152 -25.54 0.08 -0.41
C LEU A 152 -24.88 -0.65 0.77
N LEU A 153 -25.67 -1.37 1.57
CA LEU A 153 -25.16 -2.13 2.71
C LEU A 153 -24.24 -3.26 2.25
N CYS A 154 -24.54 -3.91 1.13
CA CYS A 154 -23.70 -4.93 0.51
C CYS A 154 -22.36 -4.34 0.04
N THR A 155 -22.34 -3.15 -0.58
CA THR A 155 -21.10 -2.48 -1.02
C THR A 155 -20.15 -2.22 0.15
N PHE A 156 -20.66 -1.70 1.27
CA PHE A 156 -19.84 -1.53 2.48
C PHE A 156 -19.50 -2.87 3.15
N GLY A 157 -20.45 -3.79 3.22
CA GLY A 157 -20.27 -5.12 3.81
C GLY A 157 -19.18 -5.93 3.10
N GLN A 158 -19.11 -5.86 1.77
CA GLN A 158 -18.06 -6.47 0.96
C GLN A 158 -16.68 -5.90 1.30
N SER A 159 -16.55 -4.58 1.38
CA SER A 159 -15.30 -3.90 1.70
C SER A 159 -14.83 -4.23 3.11
N PHE A 160 -15.73 -4.14 4.10
CA PHE A 160 -15.42 -4.50 5.49
C PHE A 160 -15.16 -5.99 5.66
N GLY A 161 -15.86 -6.86 4.92
CA GLY A 161 -15.59 -8.30 4.89
C GLY A 161 -14.19 -8.61 4.35
N THR A 162 -13.77 -7.92 3.30
CA THR A 162 -12.42 -8.03 2.74
C THR A 162 -11.37 -7.60 3.76
N LEU A 163 -11.54 -6.44 4.41
CA LEU A 163 -10.65 -5.99 5.47
C LEU A 163 -10.63 -6.93 6.66
N PHE A 164 -11.80 -7.43 7.08
CA PHE A 164 -11.90 -8.41 8.15
C PHE A 164 -11.12 -9.67 7.81
N PHE A 165 -11.25 -10.21 6.60
CA PHE A 165 -10.49 -11.38 6.16
C PHE A 165 -8.98 -11.09 6.13
N VAL A 166 -8.56 -9.98 5.52
CA VAL A 166 -7.14 -9.63 5.38
C VAL A 166 -6.48 -9.34 6.72
N HIS A 167 -7.12 -8.54 7.58
CA HIS A 167 -6.59 -8.13 8.87
C HIS A 167 -6.71 -9.24 9.92
N TRP A 168 -7.89 -9.87 10.02
CA TRP A 168 -8.24 -10.78 11.11
C TRP A 168 -7.91 -12.24 10.83
N LEU A 169 -8.23 -12.76 9.63
CA LEU A 169 -7.98 -14.19 9.36
C LEU A 169 -6.49 -14.48 9.31
N PHE A 170 -5.69 -13.54 8.80
CA PHE A 170 -4.26 -13.75 8.69
C PHE A 170 -3.50 -13.54 9.99
N ASN A 171 -4.12 -13.03 11.08
CA ASN A 171 -3.66 -12.91 12.50
C ASN A 171 -2.19 -12.49 12.76
N LYS A 172 -1.41 -12.25 11.71
CA LYS A 172 0.02 -11.94 11.68
C LYS A 172 0.26 -10.50 11.27
N SER A 173 -0.78 -9.79 10.84
CA SER A 173 -0.65 -8.38 10.55
C SER A 173 -0.62 -7.62 11.88
N HIS A 174 0.57 -7.16 12.29
CA HIS A 174 0.75 -6.30 13.46
C HIS A 174 0.30 -4.86 13.20
N LEU A 175 -0.58 -4.66 12.22
CA LEU A 175 -1.20 -3.40 11.92
C LEU A 175 -2.44 -3.28 12.81
N SER A 176 -2.59 -2.20 13.55
CA SER A 176 -3.74 -1.98 14.42
C SER A 176 -5.02 -1.70 13.62
N LEU A 177 -6.17 -1.99 14.23
CA LEU A 177 -7.48 -1.59 13.69
C LEU A 177 -7.58 -0.05 13.50
N ASP A 178 -6.84 0.71 14.30
CA ASP A 178 -6.70 2.17 14.15
C ASP A 178 -6.12 2.52 12.77
N ALA A 179 -4.98 1.93 12.42
CA ALA A 179 -4.34 2.16 11.13
C ALA A 179 -5.24 1.69 9.98
N VAL A 180 -5.82 0.48 10.07
CA VAL A 180 -6.73 -0.06 9.04
C VAL A 180 -7.87 0.91 8.77
N THR A 181 -8.48 1.46 9.82
CA THR A 181 -9.57 2.44 9.71
C THR A 181 -9.10 3.71 9.00
N LYS A 182 -7.95 4.27 9.38
CA LYS A 182 -7.42 5.50 8.76
C LYS A 182 -7.00 5.29 7.31
N PHE A 183 -6.31 4.19 7.00
CA PHE A 183 -5.92 3.86 5.62
C PHE A 183 -7.16 3.65 4.73
N PHE A 184 -8.18 2.94 5.23
CA PHE A 184 -9.46 2.79 4.53
C PHE A 184 -10.12 4.15 4.28
N ALA A 185 -10.20 5.00 5.31
CA ALA A 185 -10.81 6.33 5.19
C ALA A 185 -10.06 7.23 4.20
N VAL A 186 -8.72 7.20 4.19
CA VAL A 186 -7.92 7.94 3.20
C VAL A 186 -8.20 7.44 1.78
N GLY A 187 -8.29 6.12 1.57
CA GLY A 187 -8.70 5.55 0.29
C GLY A 187 -10.09 6.04 -0.15
N PHE A 188 -11.06 5.99 0.77
CA PHE A 188 -12.45 6.34 0.50
C PHE A 188 -12.67 7.84 0.25
N VAL A 189 -12.11 8.69 1.12
CA VAL A 189 -12.40 10.13 1.15
C VAL A 189 -11.43 10.94 0.29
N LEU A 190 -10.16 10.56 0.22
CA LEU A 190 -9.13 11.35 -0.45
C LEU A 190 -8.72 10.77 -1.80
N ALA A 191 -8.47 9.45 -1.87
CA ALA A 191 -7.93 8.87 -3.10
C ALA A 191 -8.93 8.92 -4.26
N VAL A 192 -10.22 8.71 -4.00
CA VAL A 192 -11.27 8.69 -5.04
C VAL A 192 -11.52 10.06 -5.69
N PRO A 193 -11.76 11.16 -4.94
CA PRO A 193 -11.92 12.47 -5.59
C PRO A 193 -10.66 12.91 -6.33
N VAL A 194 -9.47 12.58 -5.82
CA VAL A 194 -8.20 12.87 -6.51
C VAL A 194 -8.10 12.06 -7.80
N ALA A 195 -8.42 10.77 -7.78
CA ALA A 195 -8.44 9.93 -8.98
C ALA A 195 -9.41 10.49 -10.01
N PHE A 196 -10.65 10.80 -9.63
CA PHE A 196 -11.67 11.36 -10.52
C PHE A 196 -11.22 12.67 -11.19
N VAL A 197 -10.59 13.58 -10.44
CA VAL A 197 -10.06 14.84 -11.01
C VAL A 197 -8.90 14.57 -11.97
N LEU A 198 -7.96 13.69 -11.59
CA LEU A 198 -6.80 13.36 -12.42
C LEU A 198 -7.20 12.62 -13.70
N GLU A 199 -8.14 11.68 -13.62
CA GLU A 199 -8.74 11.01 -14.77
C GLU A 199 -9.40 12.03 -15.69
N GLY A 200 -10.24 12.91 -15.14
CA GLY A 200 -10.87 13.99 -15.91
C GLY A 200 -9.84 14.86 -16.64
N ILE A 201 -8.74 15.23 -15.99
CA ILE A 201 -7.64 15.97 -16.63
C ILE A 201 -7.01 15.14 -17.76
N LEU A 202 -6.68 13.88 -17.51
CA LEU A 202 -6.03 13.01 -18.51
C LEU A 202 -6.94 12.73 -19.71
N VAL A 203 -8.23 12.47 -19.50
CA VAL A 203 -9.21 12.32 -20.59
C VAL A 203 -9.27 13.58 -21.44
N ASN A 204 -9.35 14.76 -20.82
CA ASN A 204 -9.38 16.02 -21.57
C ASN A 204 -8.08 16.25 -22.35
N VAL A 205 -6.91 15.94 -21.76
CA VAL A 205 -5.61 16.01 -22.46
C VAL A 205 -5.60 15.05 -23.65
N PHE A 206 -6.08 13.82 -23.47
CA PHE A 206 -6.15 12.83 -24.53
C PHE A 206 -7.08 13.28 -25.66
N LEU A 207 -8.27 13.81 -25.35
CA LEU A 207 -9.20 14.35 -26.34
C LEU A 207 -8.58 15.53 -27.12
N VAL A 208 -7.86 16.42 -26.45
CA VAL A 208 -7.16 17.53 -27.12
C VAL A 208 -6.06 16.99 -28.04
N LEU A 209 -5.27 16.00 -27.61
CA LEU A 209 -4.23 15.38 -28.44
C LEU A 209 -4.84 14.67 -29.65
N MET A 210 -5.96 13.97 -29.49
CA MET A 210 -6.69 13.33 -30.58
C MET A 210 -7.26 14.35 -31.56
N GLY A 211 -7.79 15.48 -31.07
CA GLY A 211 -8.24 16.59 -31.91
C GLY A 211 -7.09 17.21 -32.73
N ILE A 212 -5.94 17.46 -32.11
CA ILE A 212 -4.74 17.95 -32.81
C ILE A 212 -4.28 16.94 -33.86
N TRP A 213 -4.24 15.66 -33.52
CA TRP A 213 -3.88 14.59 -34.45
C TRP A 213 -4.82 14.54 -35.66
N TYR A 214 -6.13 14.61 -35.43
CA TYR A 214 -7.14 14.65 -36.49
C TYR A 214 -6.92 15.83 -37.45
N GLU A 215 -6.73 17.05 -36.92
CA GLU A 215 -6.48 18.25 -37.72
C GLU A 215 -5.17 18.15 -38.52
N LEU A 216 -4.12 17.56 -37.94
CA LEU A 216 -2.87 17.28 -38.66
C LEU A 216 -3.11 16.32 -39.82
N CYS A 217 -3.87 15.25 -39.63
CA CYS A 217 -4.19 14.32 -40.71
C CYS A 217 -5.00 14.98 -41.85
N VAL A 218 -5.96 15.84 -41.51
CA VAL A 218 -6.71 16.64 -42.48
C VAL A 218 -5.76 17.56 -43.25
N LEU A 219 -4.83 18.22 -42.57
CA LEU A 219 -3.80 19.08 -43.18
C LEU A 219 -2.93 18.31 -44.19
N PHE A 220 -2.59 17.06 -43.89
CA PHE A 220 -1.82 16.18 -44.78
C PHE A 220 -2.67 15.46 -45.84
N LYS A 221 -3.97 15.77 -45.94
CA LYS A 221 -4.94 15.12 -46.85
C LYS A 221 -5.00 13.60 -46.70
N ILE A 222 -4.76 13.10 -45.49
CA ILE A 222 -4.96 11.69 -45.16
C ILE A 222 -6.46 11.49 -44.94
N ASN A 223 -7.07 10.52 -45.63
CA ASN A 223 -8.51 10.23 -45.49
C ASN A 223 -8.81 9.52 -44.15
N VAL A 224 -8.63 10.23 -43.03
CA VAL A 224 -8.83 9.67 -41.69
C VAL A 224 -10.30 9.39 -41.43
N LEU A 225 -11.22 10.22 -41.94
CA LEU A 225 -12.65 9.96 -41.78
C LEU A 225 -13.04 8.60 -42.37
N GLY A 226 -12.62 8.32 -43.60
CA GLY A 226 -12.88 7.01 -44.22
C GLY A 226 -12.20 5.84 -43.50
N PHE A 227 -11.01 6.06 -42.91
CA PHE A 227 -10.38 5.05 -42.06
C PHE A 227 -11.15 4.82 -40.76
N LEU A 228 -11.60 5.88 -40.08
CA LEU A 228 -12.38 5.81 -38.85
C LEU A 228 -13.73 5.15 -39.08
N GLU A 229 -14.45 5.51 -40.15
CA GLU A 229 -15.71 4.86 -40.53
C GLU A 229 -15.52 3.38 -40.83
N GLN A 230 -14.42 3.01 -41.51
CA GLN A 230 -14.14 1.60 -41.82
C GLN A 230 -13.69 0.78 -40.61
N ASN A 231 -13.15 1.42 -39.57
CA ASN A 231 -12.55 0.74 -38.41
C ASN A 231 -13.14 1.22 -37.08
N GLU A 232 -14.37 1.76 -37.08
CA GLU A 232 -14.98 2.42 -35.92
C GLU A 232 -14.97 1.51 -34.70
N GLU A 233 -15.43 0.27 -34.84
CA GLU A 233 -15.46 -0.74 -33.78
C GLU A 233 -14.06 -0.97 -33.17
N THR A 234 -13.04 -1.17 -34.02
CA THR A 234 -11.67 -1.42 -33.55
C THR A 234 -11.09 -0.20 -32.86
N VAL A 235 -11.39 1.01 -33.36
CA VAL A 235 -10.91 2.26 -32.78
C VAL A 235 -11.57 2.52 -31.43
N VAL A 236 -12.87 2.27 -31.28
CA VAL A 236 -13.59 2.41 -30.01
C VAL A 236 -13.06 1.40 -28.99
N ILE A 237 -12.94 0.12 -29.35
CA ILE A 237 -12.38 -0.91 -28.45
C ILE A 237 -10.95 -0.56 -28.03
N LEU A 238 -10.10 -0.17 -28.99
CA LEU A 238 -8.73 0.23 -28.68
C LEU A 238 -8.69 1.49 -27.80
N GLY A 239 -9.59 2.44 -28.04
CA GLY A 239 -9.77 3.64 -27.25
C GLY A 239 -10.10 3.32 -25.79
N GLU A 240 -11.07 2.43 -25.56
CA GLU A 240 -11.43 1.99 -24.20
C GLU A 240 -10.33 1.20 -23.52
N VAL A 241 -9.59 0.34 -24.25
CA VAL A 241 -8.42 -0.34 -23.68
C VAL A 241 -7.33 0.67 -23.29
N VAL A 242 -7.05 1.66 -24.13
CA VAL A 242 -6.09 2.72 -23.80
C VAL A 242 -6.55 3.53 -22.59
N ASN A 243 -7.85 3.87 -22.53
CA ASN A 243 -8.46 4.56 -21.40
C ASN A 243 -8.32 3.75 -20.11
N ALA A 244 -8.65 2.46 -20.13
CA ALA A 244 -8.54 1.56 -18.99
C ALA A 244 -7.10 1.48 -18.43
N PHE A 245 -6.09 1.34 -19.29
CA PHE A 245 -4.69 1.21 -18.85
C PHE A 245 -4.06 2.54 -18.43
N PHE A 246 -4.18 3.57 -19.26
CA PHE A 246 -3.42 4.81 -19.10
C PHE A 246 -4.15 5.86 -18.28
N VAL A 247 -5.48 5.87 -18.32
CA VAL A 247 -6.27 6.84 -17.57
C VAL A 247 -6.65 6.21 -16.25
N ALA A 248 -7.52 5.20 -16.25
CA ALA A 248 -8.05 4.62 -15.02
C ALA A 248 -6.97 3.91 -14.19
N ALA A 249 -6.39 2.81 -14.70
CA ALA A 249 -5.48 1.98 -13.92
C ALA A 249 -4.23 2.74 -13.46
N MET A 250 -3.60 3.53 -14.33
CA MET A 250 -2.44 4.34 -13.93
C MET A 250 -2.77 5.36 -12.84
N VAL A 251 -3.86 6.12 -13.00
CA VAL A 251 -4.24 7.15 -12.01
C VAL A 251 -4.60 6.50 -10.69
N GLU A 252 -5.43 5.46 -10.70
CA GLU A 252 -5.83 4.78 -9.49
C GLU A 252 -4.66 4.15 -8.74
N GLU A 253 -3.78 3.44 -9.45
CA GLU A 253 -2.63 2.77 -8.82
C GLU A 253 -1.64 3.78 -8.23
N LEU A 254 -1.46 4.94 -8.88
CA LEU A 254 -0.70 6.06 -8.32
C LEU A 254 -1.41 6.67 -7.12
N CYS A 255 -2.73 6.89 -7.19
CA CYS A 255 -3.50 7.43 -6.08
C CYS A 255 -3.44 6.51 -4.86
N LYS A 256 -3.54 5.18 -5.03
CA LYS A 256 -3.38 4.18 -3.95
C LYS A 256 -2.01 4.30 -3.29
N TYR A 257 -0.94 4.32 -4.10
CA TYR A 257 0.43 4.44 -3.60
C TYR A 257 0.66 5.75 -2.82
N TYR A 258 0.25 6.89 -3.38
CA TYR A 258 0.45 8.18 -2.72
C TYR A 258 -0.46 8.36 -1.51
N ALA A 259 -1.70 7.89 -1.55
CA ALA A 259 -2.61 7.87 -0.40
C ALA A 259 -2.02 7.07 0.77
N PHE A 260 -1.45 5.89 0.48
CA PHE A 260 -0.68 5.14 1.47
C PHE A 260 0.50 5.96 2.00
N ARG A 261 1.27 6.60 1.13
CA ARG A 261 2.47 7.34 1.56
C ARG A 261 2.17 8.63 2.33
N PHE A 262 0.99 9.23 2.12
CA PHE A 262 0.56 10.45 2.82
C PHE A 262 0.11 10.21 4.25
N LEU A 263 -0.33 9.00 4.59
CA LEU A 263 -0.79 8.71 5.93
C LEU A 263 0.37 8.25 6.81
N GLU A 264 0.76 9.10 7.76
CA GLU A 264 1.65 8.73 8.84
C GLU A 264 0.88 8.03 9.96
N HIS A 265 1.45 6.95 10.49
CA HIS A 265 0.83 6.17 11.55
C HIS A 265 1.89 5.55 12.46
N PRO A 266 1.68 5.46 13.80
CA PRO A 266 2.64 4.87 14.73
C PRO A 266 3.07 3.45 14.32
N ASP A 267 2.13 2.65 13.81
CA ASP A 267 2.45 1.29 13.35
C ASP A 267 3.43 1.25 12.16
N LEU A 268 3.64 2.35 11.43
CA LEU A 268 4.54 2.41 10.28
C LEU A 268 5.66 3.46 10.47
N VAL A 269 5.94 3.89 11.71
CA VAL A 269 7.01 4.87 11.98
C VAL A 269 8.39 4.36 11.56
N PHE A 270 8.63 3.05 11.60
CA PHE A 270 9.87 2.45 11.07
C PHE A 270 10.09 2.72 9.58
N PHE A 271 9.03 3.08 8.83
CA PHE A 271 9.09 3.41 7.41
C PHE A 271 9.51 4.87 7.16
N MET A 272 9.37 5.72 8.18
CA MET A 272 9.64 7.17 8.11
C MET A 272 10.94 7.56 8.78
N SER A 273 11.49 6.67 9.61
CA SER A 273 12.75 6.90 10.29
C SER A 273 13.85 6.73 9.26
N ASP A 274 14.28 7.83 8.64
CA ASP A 274 15.51 7.84 7.84
C ASP A 274 16.65 7.40 8.78
N ASP A 275 17.05 6.12 8.66
CA ASP A 275 17.97 5.41 9.57
C ASP A 275 19.36 6.06 9.70
N HIS A 276 19.64 7.11 8.92
CA HIS A 276 20.90 7.84 8.95
C HIS A 276 21.19 8.49 10.31
N ASP A 277 20.19 8.99 11.02
CA ASP A 277 20.44 9.70 12.28
C ASP A 277 20.59 8.78 13.49
N CYS A 278 19.83 7.68 13.56
CA CYS A 278 19.94 6.75 14.69
C CYS A 278 21.28 6.01 14.71
N ASN A 279 21.82 5.62 13.54
CA ASN A 279 23.13 4.98 13.46
C ASN A 279 24.29 5.96 13.70
N LYS A 280 24.22 7.20 13.19
CA LYS A 280 25.22 8.25 13.51
C LYS A 280 25.25 8.55 15.01
N LYS A 281 24.08 8.59 15.65
CA LYS A 281 23.99 8.88 17.08
C LYS A 281 24.53 7.74 17.96
N LYS A 282 24.30 6.46 17.62
CA LYS A 282 24.90 5.33 18.35
C LYS A 282 26.43 5.30 18.30
N ILE A 283 27.04 5.72 17.19
CA ILE A 283 28.50 5.79 17.05
C ILE A 283 29.08 6.94 17.90
N ASN A 284 28.41 8.08 17.96
CA ASN A 284 28.86 9.23 18.76
C ASN A 284 28.57 9.05 20.27
N ASP A 285 27.39 8.56 20.63
CA ASP A 285 27.00 8.36 22.03
C ASP A 285 27.82 7.25 22.71
N GLY A 286 28.24 6.22 21.97
CA GLY A 286 29.18 5.21 22.48
C GLY A 286 30.52 5.80 22.97
N ARG A 287 30.89 6.99 22.48
CA ARG A 287 32.10 7.72 22.88
C ARG A 287 31.86 8.67 24.06
N GLU A 288 30.62 9.15 24.23
CA GLU A 288 30.28 10.15 25.25
C GLU A 288 29.65 9.52 26.52
N MET A 289 29.03 8.34 26.40
CA MET A 289 28.38 7.65 27.53
C MET A 289 29.40 7.11 28.56
N ASP A 290 30.64 6.86 28.16
CA ASP A 290 31.75 6.54 29.08
C ASP A 290 32.17 7.74 29.96
N ILE A 291 31.81 8.98 29.56
CA ILE A 291 32.20 10.21 30.28
C ILE A 291 31.10 10.65 31.27
N ARG A 292 29.82 10.39 31.00
CA ARG A 292 28.69 10.89 31.81
C ARG A 292 28.21 9.96 32.93
N ARG A 293 28.61 8.68 32.93
CA ARG A 293 28.14 7.68 33.91
C ARG A 293 28.60 7.93 35.36
N SER A 294 29.41 8.96 35.61
CA SER A 294 29.94 9.28 36.94
C SER A 294 29.11 10.28 37.76
N ASN A 295 28.17 11.06 37.20
CA ASN A 295 27.72 12.29 37.89
C ASN A 295 26.21 12.63 37.97
N SER A 296 25.26 11.82 37.50
CA SER A 296 23.84 12.26 37.54
C SER A 296 22.85 11.20 38.03
N THR A 297 22.45 11.31 39.30
CA THR A 297 21.33 10.60 39.96
C THR A 297 20.01 11.38 39.87
N SER A 298 19.72 12.07 38.76
CA SER A 298 18.39 12.68 38.55
C SER A 298 17.47 11.68 37.86
N SER A 299 16.43 11.27 38.58
CA SER A 299 15.32 10.42 38.16
C SER A 299 14.40 11.12 37.15
N ASP A 300 14.97 11.63 36.07
CA ASP A 300 14.17 12.09 34.94
C ASP A 300 13.81 10.85 34.13
N SER A 301 12.53 10.47 34.18
CA SER A 301 11.96 9.33 33.46
C SER A 301 12.08 9.60 31.96
N THR A 302 13.29 9.39 31.45
CA THR A 302 13.60 9.45 30.05
C THR A 302 12.77 8.34 29.44
N TYR A 303 11.67 8.73 28.80
CA TYR A 303 10.75 7.80 28.16
C TYR A 303 11.54 7.02 27.12
N GLU A 304 11.92 5.80 27.49
CA GLU A 304 12.61 4.87 26.63
C GLU A 304 11.62 4.54 25.52
N PHE A 305 11.84 5.12 24.34
CA PHE A 305 11.07 4.83 23.16
C PHE A 305 11.10 3.32 22.99
N CYS A 306 9.93 2.67 23.16
CA CYS A 306 9.86 1.21 23.12
C CYS A 306 10.43 0.75 21.78
N GLU A 307 11.56 0.06 21.81
CA GLU A 307 12.12 -0.55 20.61
C GLU A 307 11.02 -1.38 19.94
N ASP A 308 10.82 -1.14 18.65
CA ASP A 308 9.84 -1.88 17.86
C ASP A 308 10.32 -3.33 17.70
N HIS A 309 9.85 -4.22 18.58
CA HIS A 309 10.21 -5.63 18.60
C HIS A 309 9.62 -6.45 17.44
N ARG A 310 9.01 -5.80 16.43
CA ARG A 310 8.45 -6.52 15.29
C ARG A 310 9.52 -7.10 14.40
N THR A 311 9.32 -8.36 14.00
CA THR A 311 10.15 -9.02 12.98
C THR A 311 9.98 -8.34 11.62
N MET A 312 10.91 -8.57 10.70
CA MET A 312 10.84 -7.98 9.37
C MET A 312 9.59 -8.44 8.60
N ASN A 313 9.19 -9.70 8.77
CA ASN A 313 7.95 -10.22 8.21
C ASN A 313 6.70 -9.52 8.77
N GLN A 314 6.70 -9.19 10.06
CA GLN A 314 5.56 -8.50 10.68
C GLN A 314 5.45 -7.06 10.17
N LYS A 315 6.59 -6.38 9.99
CA LYS A 315 6.67 -5.04 9.38
C LYS A 315 6.20 -5.08 7.92
N ALA A 316 6.69 -6.05 7.14
CA ALA A 316 6.28 -6.26 5.76
C ALA A 316 4.76 -6.53 5.65
N SER A 317 4.24 -7.43 6.49
CA SER A 317 2.80 -7.70 6.53
C SER A 317 1.98 -6.46 6.90
N ALA A 318 2.48 -5.59 7.78
CA ALA A 318 1.80 -4.34 8.13
C ALA A 318 1.71 -3.39 6.95
N VAL A 319 2.79 -3.24 6.16
CA VAL A 319 2.81 -2.45 4.91
C VAL A 319 1.79 -2.99 3.92
N THR A 320 1.77 -4.31 3.67
CA THR A 320 0.81 -4.94 2.76
C THR A 320 -0.64 -4.68 3.18
N VAL A 321 -0.97 -4.89 4.46
CA VAL A 321 -2.35 -4.68 4.93
C VAL A 321 -2.75 -3.19 4.88
N ALA A 322 -1.82 -2.27 5.14
CA ALA A 322 -2.08 -0.84 5.02
C ALA A 322 -2.40 -0.44 3.57
N MET A 323 -1.61 -0.91 2.59
CA MET A 323 -1.87 -0.66 1.17
C MET A 323 -3.19 -1.28 0.70
N ILE A 324 -3.48 -2.52 1.12
CA ILE A 324 -4.78 -3.16 0.84
C ILE A 324 -5.92 -2.33 1.45
N SER A 325 -5.74 -1.78 2.65
CA SER A 325 -6.77 -0.95 3.31
C SER A 325 -7.10 0.31 2.50
N VAL A 326 -6.08 1.00 1.97
CA VAL A 326 -6.29 2.14 1.05
C VAL A 326 -7.04 1.71 -0.19
N ALA A 327 -6.61 0.63 -0.83
CA ALA A 327 -7.21 0.18 -2.08
C ALA A 327 -8.66 -0.29 -1.92
N VAL A 328 -8.99 -0.96 -0.81
CA VAL A 328 -10.37 -1.34 -0.46
C VAL A 328 -11.21 -0.11 -0.15
N GLY A 329 -10.64 0.92 0.49
CA GLY A 329 -11.29 2.22 0.68
C GLY A 329 -11.66 2.88 -0.64
N LEU A 330 -10.71 2.93 -1.57
CA LEU A 330 -10.91 3.48 -2.91
C LEU A 330 -11.99 2.71 -3.67
N ALA A 331 -11.87 1.38 -3.77
CA ALA A 331 -12.84 0.54 -4.46
C ALA A 331 -14.25 0.63 -3.84
N CYS A 332 -14.34 0.81 -2.52
CA CYS A 332 -15.62 1.01 -1.85
C CYS A 332 -16.30 2.31 -2.26
N ALA A 333 -15.56 3.42 -2.33
CA ALA A 333 -16.09 4.71 -2.75
C ALA A 333 -16.39 4.74 -4.25
N GLU A 334 -15.58 4.09 -5.07
CA GLU A 334 -15.84 3.92 -6.50
C GLU A 334 -17.15 3.15 -6.74
N ASN A 335 -17.32 1.98 -6.11
CA ASN A 335 -18.57 1.21 -6.17
C ASN A 335 -19.77 2.00 -5.64
N PHE A 336 -19.57 2.81 -4.60
CA PHE A 336 -20.59 3.74 -4.12
C PHE A 336 -20.97 4.78 -5.19
N MET A 337 -20.00 5.40 -5.87
CA MET A 337 -20.30 6.34 -6.96
C MET A 337 -21.04 5.66 -8.12
N TYR A 338 -20.66 4.44 -8.51
CA TYR A 338 -21.36 3.72 -9.57
C TYR A 338 -22.83 3.47 -9.25
N VAL A 339 -23.12 2.96 -8.05
CA VAL A 339 -24.50 2.65 -7.64
C VAL A 339 -25.34 3.93 -7.55
N PHE A 340 -24.78 5.02 -7.02
CA PHE A 340 -25.56 6.20 -6.65
C PHE A 340 -25.57 7.34 -7.66
N ILE A 341 -24.45 7.57 -8.34
CA ILE A 341 -24.28 8.70 -9.24
C ILE A 341 -24.58 8.29 -10.68
N LEU A 342 -24.15 7.07 -11.06
CA LEU A 342 -24.23 6.61 -12.45
C LEU A 342 -25.44 5.68 -12.70
N GLY A 343 -25.82 4.83 -11.73
CA GLY A 343 -26.90 3.85 -11.89
C GLY A 343 -28.33 4.38 -11.72
N GLY A 344 -28.53 5.52 -11.06
CA GLY A 344 -29.86 5.98 -10.62
C GLY A 344 -30.81 6.54 -11.71
N SER A 345 -30.37 6.65 -12.96
CA SER A 345 -31.04 7.50 -13.97
C SER A 345 -32.01 6.77 -14.93
N GLN A 346 -32.10 5.44 -14.95
CA GLN A 346 -32.82 4.72 -16.03
C GLN A 346 -34.09 3.94 -15.60
N TYR A 347 -34.65 4.20 -14.41
CA TYR A 347 -35.75 3.40 -13.83
C TYR A 347 -37.18 3.85 -14.19
N ASP A 348 -37.43 4.41 -15.38
CA ASP A 348 -38.75 5.01 -15.70
C ASP A 348 -39.78 4.07 -16.37
N ALA A 349 -39.49 2.77 -16.54
CA ALA A 349 -40.49 1.80 -17.01
C ALA A 349 -40.91 0.83 -15.89
N ALA A 350 -42.13 1.03 -15.38
CA ALA A 350 -42.71 0.51 -14.12
C ALA A 350 -42.86 -1.03 -13.94
N GLY A 351 -42.04 -1.85 -14.62
CA GLY A 351 -42.08 -3.32 -14.52
C GLY A 351 -40.74 -4.01 -14.23
N GLU A 352 -39.59 -3.34 -14.42
CA GLU A 352 -38.28 -4.02 -14.47
C GLU A 352 -37.31 -3.66 -13.32
N ALA A 353 -37.80 -2.98 -12.28
CA ALA A 353 -36.95 -2.57 -11.15
C ALA A 353 -36.22 -3.75 -10.47
N LEU A 354 -36.82 -4.95 -10.47
CA LEU A 354 -36.22 -6.12 -9.86
C LEU A 354 -35.05 -6.68 -10.69
N SER A 355 -35.16 -6.74 -12.03
CA SER A 355 -34.10 -7.31 -12.89
C SER A 355 -32.84 -6.44 -12.85
N SER A 356 -33.00 -5.12 -12.86
CA SER A 356 -31.88 -4.18 -12.80
C SER A 356 -31.15 -4.23 -11.45
N ALA A 357 -31.89 -4.27 -10.33
CA ALA A 357 -31.26 -4.43 -9.01
C ALA A 357 -30.48 -5.76 -8.88
N TRP A 358 -30.97 -6.84 -9.50
CA TRP A 358 -30.22 -8.11 -9.57
C TRP A 358 -28.95 -7.98 -10.41
N HIS A 359 -28.97 -7.22 -11.50
CA HIS A 359 -27.78 -6.99 -12.31
C HIS A 359 -26.73 -6.19 -11.52
N GLU A 360 -27.13 -5.10 -10.86
CA GLU A 360 -26.24 -4.31 -9.99
C GLU A 360 -25.67 -5.16 -8.84
N LEU A 361 -26.51 -5.95 -8.17
CA LEU A 361 -26.09 -6.86 -7.10
C LEU A 361 -25.13 -7.93 -7.63
N PHE A 362 -25.38 -8.47 -8.82
CA PHE A 362 -24.51 -9.46 -9.45
C PHE A 362 -23.15 -8.85 -9.83
N VAL A 363 -23.13 -7.64 -10.39
CA VAL A 363 -21.89 -6.91 -10.67
C VAL A 363 -21.12 -6.64 -9.38
N LEU A 364 -21.79 -6.24 -8.30
CA LEU A 364 -21.16 -6.07 -7.00
C LEU A 364 -20.59 -7.39 -6.46
N ILE A 365 -21.34 -8.50 -6.56
CA ILE A 365 -20.85 -9.82 -6.16
C ILE A 365 -19.60 -10.19 -6.98
N LEU A 366 -19.60 -9.97 -8.30
CA LEU A 366 -18.43 -10.22 -9.12
C LEU A 366 -17.24 -9.36 -8.69
N ARG A 367 -17.44 -8.06 -8.47
CA ARG A 367 -16.40 -7.15 -7.96
C ARG A 367 -15.92 -7.54 -6.56
N GLY A 368 -16.75 -8.18 -5.74
CA GLY A 368 -16.41 -8.67 -4.41
C GLY A 368 -15.67 -9.99 -4.38
N VAL A 369 -16.05 -10.93 -5.25
CA VAL A 369 -15.36 -12.21 -5.45
C VAL A 369 -13.96 -11.98 -6.04
N PHE A 370 -13.82 -10.94 -6.84
CA PHE A 370 -12.60 -10.57 -7.53
C PHE A 370 -12.05 -9.24 -7.02
N PRO A 371 -11.41 -9.19 -5.84
CA PRO A 371 -10.93 -7.95 -5.23
C PRO A 371 -9.64 -7.47 -5.92
N ILE A 372 -9.76 -7.07 -7.19
CA ILE A 372 -8.64 -6.68 -8.06
C ILE A 372 -7.81 -5.57 -7.44
N HIS A 373 -8.45 -4.55 -6.83
CA HIS A 373 -7.75 -3.46 -6.16
C HIS A 373 -6.94 -3.96 -4.96
N ALA A 374 -7.46 -4.92 -4.18
CA ALA A 374 -6.72 -5.49 -3.05
C ALA A 374 -5.52 -6.33 -3.54
N LEU A 375 -5.70 -7.11 -4.60
CA LEU A 375 -4.61 -7.88 -5.20
C LEU A 375 -3.54 -6.96 -5.81
N ALA A 376 -3.96 -5.91 -6.52
CA ALA A 376 -3.10 -4.89 -7.10
C ALA A 376 -2.27 -4.21 -6.00
N ALA A 377 -2.90 -3.77 -4.91
CA ALA A 377 -2.21 -3.18 -3.77
C ALA A 377 -1.25 -4.16 -3.08
N ALA A 378 -1.61 -5.44 -2.98
CA ALA A 378 -0.73 -6.47 -2.45
C ALA A 378 0.52 -6.65 -3.33
N MET A 379 0.36 -6.62 -4.66
CA MET A 379 1.47 -6.64 -5.61
C MET A 379 2.36 -5.40 -5.47
N GLN A 380 1.78 -4.20 -5.39
CA GLN A 380 2.55 -2.97 -5.16
C GLN A 380 3.35 -3.03 -3.86
N SER A 381 2.76 -3.60 -2.80
CA SER A 381 3.39 -3.66 -1.48
C SER A 381 4.72 -4.43 -1.48
N ILE A 382 4.90 -5.41 -2.38
CA ILE A 382 6.17 -6.16 -2.50
C ILE A 382 7.31 -5.22 -2.86
N SER A 383 7.10 -4.35 -3.85
CA SER A 383 8.10 -3.37 -4.30
C SER A 383 8.34 -2.29 -3.23
N VAL A 384 7.29 -1.91 -2.49
CA VAL A 384 7.42 -0.99 -1.34
C VAL A 384 8.26 -1.62 -0.22
N ILE A 385 7.98 -2.86 0.16
CA ILE A 385 8.75 -3.60 1.18
C ILE A 385 10.19 -3.74 0.74
N LYS A 386 10.43 -4.09 -0.54
CA LYS A 386 11.80 -4.19 -1.06
C LYS A 386 12.56 -2.87 -0.89
N ARG A 387 11.95 -1.76 -1.33
CA ARG A 387 12.56 -0.43 -1.27
C ARG A 387 12.85 0.05 0.16
N PHE A 388 11.94 -0.17 1.09
CA PHE A 388 12.00 0.49 2.40
C PHE A 388 12.41 -0.44 3.56
N LEU A 389 12.25 -1.76 3.41
CA LEU A 389 12.64 -2.73 4.43
C LEU A 389 13.86 -3.56 4.03
N GLU A 390 13.99 -3.94 2.75
CA GLU A 390 15.14 -4.74 2.30
C GLU A 390 16.37 -3.85 2.05
N ASP A 391 16.22 -2.77 1.29
CA ASP A 391 17.34 -1.90 0.90
C ASP A 391 17.92 -1.12 2.10
N GLY A 392 17.09 -0.77 3.10
CA GLY A 392 17.55 -0.08 4.32
C GLY A 392 18.49 -0.91 5.20
N TYR A 393 18.50 -2.23 5.04
CA TYR A 393 19.33 -3.13 5.84
C TYR A 393 20.66 -3.50 5.19
N THR A 394 20.76 -3.37 3.87
CA THR A 394 22.01 -3.63 3.14
C THR A 394 22.97 -2.48 3.35
N ASN A 395 23.79 -2.59 4.40
CA ASN A 395 24.93 -1.69 4.62
C ASN A 395 25.80 -1.63 3.34
N PRO A 396 26.30 -0.44 2.92
CA PRO A 396 27.19 -0.27 1.77
C PRO A 396 28.57 -0.95 1.92
N MET A 397 28.78 -1.69 3.01
CA MET A 397 30.02 -2.45 3.25
C MET A 397 29.95 -3.91 2.74
N SER A 398 28.83 -4.32 2.14
CA SER A 398 28.56 -5.69 1.71
C SER A 398 28.50 -5.87 0.18
N ASP A 399 29.41 -5.23 -0.56
CA ASP A 399 29.50 -5.32 -2.04
C ASP A 399 29.69 -6.75 -2.57
N ASN A 400 30.08 -7.71 -1.72
CA ASN A 400 30.37 -9.08 -2.15
C ASN A 400 29.13 -10.00 -2.23
N TRP A 401 27.99 -9.65 -1.62
CA TRP A 401 26.84 -10.55 -1.52
C TRP A 401 25.94 -10.56 -2.77
N CYS A 402 25.84 -9.44 -3.48
CA CYS A 402 25.04 -9.33 -4.71
C CYS A 402 25.56 -10.19 -5.88
N SER A 403 26.78 -10.76 -5.80
CA SER A 403 27.36 -11.56 -6.89
C SER A 403 26.75 -12.97 -7.02
N ALA A 404 26.09 -13.49 -5.97
CA ALA A 404 25.64 -14.89 -5.92
C ALA A 404 24.28 -15.16 -6.58
N TYR A 405 23.38 -14.18 -6.67
CA TYR A 405 22.04 -14.35 -7.27
C TYR A 405 21.94 -13.76 -8.68
N ARG A 406 22.81 -14.25 -9.57
CA ARG A 406 23.04 -13.65 -10.91
C ARG A 406 21.99 -14.02 -11.99
N LEU A 407 20.91 -14.74 -11.66
CA LEU A 407 19.98 -15.30 -12.65
C LEU A 407 18.76 -14.42 -13.00
N ASN A 408 18.52 -13.29 -12.33
CA ASN A 408 17.42 -12.36 -12.66
C ASN A 408 17.91 -10.96 -13.05
N ARG A 409 18.86 -10.92 -14.00
CA ARG A 409 19.54 -9.69 -14.43
C ARG A 409 18.61 -8.63 -15.05
N PHE A 410 17.43 -9.01 -15.53
CA PHE A 410 16.46 -8.07 -16.12
C PHE A 410 15.76 -7.20 -15.06
N TRP A 411 15.64 -7.69 -13.82
CA TRP A 411 15.03 -6.97 -12.69
C TRP A 411 16.06 -6.46 -11.66
N CYS A 412 17.34 -6.83 -11.82
CA CYS A 412 18.47 -6.43 -10.98
C CYS A 412 19.54 -5.63 -11.77
N ALA A 413 19.17 -5.01 -12.89
CA ALA A 413 20.09 -4.20 -13.68
C ALA A 413 20.38 -2.87 -12.94
N GLY A 414 21.36 -2.90 -12.05
CA GLY A 414 21.89 -1.77 -11.29
C GLY A 414 21.69 -1.97 -9.80
N SER A 415 22.70 -2.47 -9.09
CA SER A 415 22.68 -2.60 -7.62
C SER A 415 22.60 -1.26 -6.87
N ASP A 416 22.67 -0.14 -7.59
CA ASP A 416 22.51 1.22 -7.07
C ASP A 416 21.24 1.91 -7.62
N ALA A 417 20.41 1.20 -8.41
CA ALA A 417 19.21 1.79 -8.98
C ALA A 417 18.11 1.88 -7.92
N VAL A 418 17.98 3.06 -7.32
CA VAL A 418 16.86 3.45 -6.46
C VAL A 418 15.55 2.95 -7.06
N ILE A 419 14.81 2.11 -6.34
CA ILE A 419 13.51 1.59 -6.81
C ILE A 419 12.56 2.77 -7.00
N GLY A 420 12.43 3.22 -8.25
CA GLY A 420 11.55 4.31 -8.62
C GLY A 420 10.08 3.99 -8.42
N VAL A 421 9.23 5.03 -8.37
CA VAL A 421 7.78 4.86 -8.19
C VAL A 421 7.19 4.00 -9.30
N GLY A 422 7.68 4.15 -10.54
CA GLY A 422 7.26 3.33 -11.68
C GLY A 422 7.41 1.83 -11.43
N MET A 423 8.50 1.38 -10.82
CA MET A 423 8.73 -0.04 -10.51
C MET A 423 7.80 -0.57 -9.40
N ILE A 424 7.27 0.34 -8.57
CA ILE A 424 6.31 0.01 -7.52
C ILE A 424 4.92 -0.20 -8.13
N VAL A 425 4.47 0.72 -8.98
CA VAL A 425 3.09 0.72 -9.50
C VAL A 425 2.90 -0.12 -10.76
N PHE A 426 3.95 -0.29 -11.59
CA PHE A 426 3.82 -0.89 -12.92
C PHE A 426 3.23 -2.31 -12.96
N PRO A 427 3.66 -3.27 -12.11
CA PRO A 427 3.04 -4.61 -12.10
C PRO A 427 1.54 -4.56 -11.82
N SER A 428 1.13 -3.64 -10.94
CA SER A 428 -0.27 -3.46 -10.57
C SER A 428 -1.06 -2.73 -11.65
N ILE A 429 -0.47 -1.76 -12.35
CA ILE A 429 -1.09 -1.12 -13.53
C ILE A 429 -1.35 -2.15 -14.63
N ILE A 430 -0.39 -3.05 -14.92
CA ILE A 430 -0.61 -4.10 -15.92
C ILE A 430 -1.77 -4.99 -15.49
N MET A 431 -1.75 -5.47 -14.24
CA MET A 431 -2.73 -6.44 -13.77
C MET A 431 -4.14 -5.83 -13.68
N HIS A 432 -4.25 -4.64 -13.09
CA HIS A 432 -5.49 -3.88 -12.96
C HIS A 432 -6.01 -3.42 -14.32
N GLY A 433 -5.18 -2.76 -15.13
CA GLY A 433 -5.58 -2.26 -16.45
C GLY A 433 -5.94 -3.37 -17.44
N THR A 434 -5.30 -4.55 -17.34
CA THR A 434 -5.71 -5.71 -18.15
C THR A 434 -7.10 -6.18 -17.76
N PHE A 435 -7.37 -6.27 -16.46
CA PHE A 435 -8.68 -6.67 -15.95
C PHE A 435 -9.77 -5.69 -16.41
N ASP A 436 -9.58 -4.39 -16.21
CA ASP A 436 -10.55 -3.37 -16.63
C ASP A 436 -10.69 -3.29 -18.15
N GLY A 437 -9.58 -3.33 -18.88
CA GLY A 437 -9.60 -3.29 -20.35
C GLY A 437 -10.37 -4.47 -20.95
N ILE A 438 -10.29 -5.66 -20.36
CA ILE A 438 -11.11 -6.81 -20.77
C ILE A 438 -12.59 -6.53 -20.50
N LEU A 439 -12.93 -6.07 -19.29
CA LEU A 439 -14.32 -5.78 -18.93
C LEU A 439 -14.94 -4.71 -19.82
N MET A 440 -14.22 -3.62 -20.08
CA MET A 440 -14.67 -2.56 -20.97
C MET A 440 -14.81 -3.03 -22.42
N ALA A 441 -13.86 -3.82 -22.93
CA ALA A 441 -13.94 -4.37 -24.28
C ALA A 441 -15.18 -5.29 -24.45
N ILE A 442 -15.49 -6.11 -23.44
CA ILE A 442 -16.70 -6.95 -23.47
C ILE A 442 -17.97 -6.10 -23.47
N SER A 443 -18.02 -5.07 -22.62
CA SER A 443 -19.16 -4.16 -22.53
C SER A 443 -19.41 -3.44 -23.87
N VAL A 444 -18.36 -2.92 -24.50
CA VAL A 444 -18.45 -2.26 -25.82
C VAL A 444 -18.96 -3.23 -26.88
N VAL A 445 -18.44 -4.46 -26.92
CA VAL A 445 -18.89 -5.45 -27.92
C VAL A 445 -20.36 -5.85 -27.68
N ALA A 446 -20.78 -5.96 -26.42
CA ALA A 446 -22.18 -6.25 -26.08
C ALA A 446 -23.10 -5.11 -26.52
N GLU A 447 -22.75 -3.86 -26.23
CA GLU A 447 -23.52 -2.67 -26.61
C GLU A 447 -23.59 -2.50 -28.13
N TYR A 448 -22.46 -2.66 -28.83
CA TYR A 448 -22.40 -2.56 -30.29
C TYR A 448 -23.32 -3.59 -30.96
N ARG A 449 -23.31 -4.84 -30.48
CA ARG A 449 -24.21 -5.89 -30.99
C ARG A 449 -25.68 -5.57 -30.76
N GLN A 450 -26.03 -5.00 -29.62
CA GLN A 450 -27.39 -4.58 -29.33
C GLN A 450 -27.88 -3.53 -30.33
N ILE A 451 -27.05 -2.50 -30.61
CA ILE A 451 -27.37 -1.44 -31.58
C ILE A 451 -27.51 -2.02 -33.00
N VAL A 452 -26.61 -2.91 -33.41
CA VAL A 452 -26.65 -3.54 -34.72
C VAL A 452 -27.94 -4.35 -34.90
N ASN A 453 -28.33 -5.13 -33.90
CA ASN A 453 -29.57 -5.90 -33.94
C ASN A 453 -30.80 -4.99 -34.06
N GLU A 454 -30.85 -3.88 -33.30
CA GLU A 454 -31.95 -2.91 -33.37
C GLU A 454 -32.03 -2.21 -34.74
N TYR A 455 -30.89 -1.89 -35.35
CA TYR A 455 -30.83 -1.24 -36.66
C TYR A 455 -31.35 -2.14 -37.80
N TYR A 456 -30.97 -3.43 -37.80
CA TYR A 456 -31.38 -4.35 -38.86
C TYR A 456 -32.86 -4.79 -38.77
N ASP A 457 -33.48 -4.69 -37.61
CA ASP A 457 -34.90 -5.03 -37.43
C ASP A 457 -35.87 -3.87 -37.77
N GLY A 458 -35.36 -2.66 -38.01
CA GLY A 458 -36.15 -1.42 -38.11
C GLY A 458 -36.78 -1.07 -39.45
N ASP A 459 -36.36 -1.67 -40.58
CA ASP A 459 -36.67 -1.10 -41.92
C ASP A 459 -37.75 -1.86 -42.73
N ASP A 460 -38.26 -2.99 -42.25
CA ASP A 460 -39.39 -3.69 -42.88
C ASP A 460 -40.54 -3.90 -41.87
N ASP A 461 -41.77 -3.52 -42.22
CA ASP A 461 -42.99 -3.89 -41.46
C ASP A 461 -43.11 -5.43 -41.24
N ALA A 462 -42.37 -6.22 -42.03
CA ALA A 462 -42.19 -7.66 -41.86
C ALA A 462 -41.25 -8.04 -40.70
N GLY A 463 -40.23 -7.23 -40.40
CA GLY A 463 -39.28 -7.41 -39.29
C GLY A 463 -39.97 -7.29 -37.93
N ARG A 464 -40.86 -6.29 -37.78
CA ARG A 464 -41.67 -6.11 -36.56
C ARG A 464 -42.53 -7.33 -36.22
N GLN A 465 -43.08 -7.99 -37.24
CA GLN A 465 -43.91 -9.17 -37.05
C GLN A 465 -43.09 -10.44 -36.79
N ASN A 466 -41.87 -10.52 -37.34
CA ASN A 466 -40.93 -11.59 -37.01
C ASN A 466 -40.35 -11.44 -35.59
N TYR A 467 -40.10 -10.21 -35.12
CA TYR A 467 -39.67 -9.92 -33.76
C TYR A 467 -40.76 -10.28 -32.73
N LEU A 468 -42.03 -9.93 -33.02
CA LEU A 468 -43.17 -10.35 -32.19
C LEU A 468 -43.44 -11.86 -32.23
N ASN A 469 -43.10 -12.54 -33.34
CA ASN A 469 -43.18 -14.00 -33.42
C ASN A 469 -41.99 -14.68 -32.70
N ASN A 470 -40.80 -14.07 -32.69
CA ASN A 470 -39.65 -14.54 -31.91
C ASN A 470 -39.83 -14.31 -30.41
N MET A 471 -40.51 -13.24 -29.98
CA MET A 471 -40.89 -13.07 -28.56
C MET A 471 -41.95 -14.07 -28.09
N ASN A 472 -42.72 -14.66 -29.01
CA ASN A 472 -43.76 -15.65 -28.69
C ASN A 472 -43.31 -17.10 -28.96
N GLY A 473 -42.12 -17.31 -29.51
CA GLY A 473 -41.54 -18.61 -29.78
C GLY A 473 -40.45 -18.93 -28.76
N GLU A 474 -40.76 -19.84 -27.83
CA GLU A 474 -39.85 -20.51 -26.87
C GLU A 474 -38.36 -20.08 -26.95
N ASP A 475 -38.02 -19.06 -26.17
CA ASP A 475 -36.73 -18.81 -25.48
C ASP A 475 -35.47 -19.40 -26.13
N GLY A 476 -35.20 -19.03 -27.39
CA GLY A 476 -33.87 -19.18 -27.97
C GLY A 476 -32.91 -18.22 -27.28
N VAL A 477 -32.36 -18.62 -26.11
CA VAL A 477 -31.25 -17.92 -25.47
C VAL A 477 -30.19 -17.65 -26.53
N ASP A 478 -29.83 -16.39 -26.72
CA ASP A 478 -28.82 -16.01 -27.70
C ASP A 478 -27.46 -16.62 -27.30
N ILE A 479 -27.17 -17.78 -27.88
CA ILE A 479 -26.01 -18.61 -27.55
C ILE A 479 -24.72 -17.79 -27.70
N GLU A 480 -24.69 -16.85 -28.65
CA GLU A 480 -23.51 -16.00 -28.87
C GLU A 480 -23.26 -15.02 -27.73
N SER A 481 -24.30 -14.32 -27.26
CA SER A 481 -24.20 -13.42 -26.11
C SER A 481 -23.74 -14.17 -24.86
N MET A 482 -24.33 -15.35 -24.63
CA MET A 482 -23.95 -16.23 -23.54
C MET A 482 -22.48 -16.68 -23.64
N ILE A 483 -22.01 -17.06 -24.84
CA ILE A 483 -20.61 -17.42 -25.09
C ILE A 483 -19.67 -16.25 -24.79
N MET A 484 -20.01 -15.03 -25.22
CA MET A 484 -19.17 -13.84 -25.00
C MET A 484 -19.09 -13.48 -23.51
N THR A 485 -20.20 -13.58 -22.77
CA THR A 485 -20.19 -13.39 -21.31
C THR A 485 -19.32 -14.45 -20.62
N PHE A 486 -19.46 -15.74 -20.98
CA PHE A 486 -18.65 -16.80 -20.40
C PHE A 486 -17.17 -16.67 -20.74
N LEU A 487 -16.84 -16.31 -21.98
CA LEU A 487 -15.48 -16.03 -22.40
C LEU A 487 -14.91 -14.87 -21.59
N GLY A 488 -15.69 -13.81 -21.41
CA GLY A 488 -15.30 -12.65 -20.62
C GLY A 488 -14.99 -13.00 -19.16
N ILE A 489 -15.89 -13.71 -18.50
CA ILE A 489 -15.69 -14.20 -17.13
C ILE A 489 -14.46 -15.11 -17.05
N PHE A 490 -14.27 -16.00 -18.03
CA PHE A 490 -13.13 -16.90 -18.07
C PHE A 490 -11.79 -16.15 -18.21
N VAL A 491 -11.71 -15.17 -19.11
CA VAL A 491 -10.50 -14.38 -19.32
C VAL A 491 -10.21 -13.51 -18.10
N ALA A 492 -11.22 -12.80 -17.56
CA ALA A 492 -11.06 -11.99 -16.35
C ALA A 492 -10.62 -12.83 -15.14
N SER A 493 -11.24 -14.00 -14.94
CA SER A 493 -10.84 -14.95 -13.89
C SER A 493 -9.42 -15.46 -14.07
N SER A 494 -8.99 -15.70 -15.33
CA SER A 494 -7.64 -16.15 -15.65
C SER A 494 -6.60 -15.07 -15.33
N VAL A 495 -6.87 -13.80 -15.61
CA VAL A 495 -5.99 -12.66 -15.26
C VAL A 495 -5.80 -12.60 -13.74
N ILE A 496 -6.88 -12.73 -12.97
CA ILE A 496 -6.81 -12.73 -11.50
C ILE A 496 -6.04 -13.93 -10.97
N ALA A 497 -6.28 -15.12 -11.52
CA ALA A 497 -5.55 -16.32 -11.12
C ALA A 497 -4.04 -16.15 -11.37
N ILE A 498 -3.65 -15.63 -12.55
CA ILE A 498 -2.25 -15.34 -12.89
C ILE A 498 -1.66 -14.32 -11.92
N GLY A 499 -2.37 -13.20 -11.65
CA GLY A 499 -1.93 -12.18 -10.70
C GLY A 499 -1.76 -12.73 -9.28
N PHE A 500 -2.68 -13.60 -8.83
CA PHE A 500 -2.60 -14.25 -7.53
C PHE A 500 -1.41 -15.21 -7.43
N PHE A 501 -1.19 -16.06 -8.45
CA PHE A 501 -0.04 -16.96 -8.48
C PHE A 501 1.28 -16.18 -8.50
N TRP A 502 1.35 -15.10 -9.28
CA TRP A 502 2.50 -14.20 -9.31
C TRP A 502 2.76 -13.59 -7.93
N PHE A 503 1.73 -13.03 -7.29
CA PHE A 503 1.83 -12.46 -5.95
C PHE A 503 2.29 -13.50 -4.93
N ARG A 504 1.70 -14.69 -4.95
CA ARG A 504 2.05 -15.78 -4.03
C ARG A 504 3.51 -16.19 -4.19
N TRP A 505 3.98 -16.32 -5.43
CA TRP A 505 5.37 -16.65 -5.72
C TRP A 505 6.32 -15.56 -5.23
N GLN A 506 6.07 -14.30 -5.58
CA GLN A 506 6.90 -13.18 -5.15
C GLN A 506 6.89 -12.95 -3.63
N SER A 507 5.72 -13.07 -2.99
CA SER A 507 5.59 -12.98 -1.53
C SER A 507 6.36 -14.10 -0.82
N SER A 508 6.40 -15.31 -1.39
CA SER A 508 7.21 -16.40 -0.84
C SER A 508 8.69 -16.06 -0.91
N MET A 509 9.18 -15.63 -2.09
CA MET A 509 10.57 -15.24 -2.25
C MET A 509 10.96 -14.06 -1.36
N GLN A 510 10.03 -13.13 -1.12
CA GLN A 510 10.25 -12.00 -0.22
C GLN A 510 10.39 -12.46 1.24
N ARG A 511 9.53 -13.38 1.71
CA ARG A 511 9.66 -13.92 3.08
C ARG A 511 11.03 -14.56 3.31
N ASP A 512 11.50 -15.38 2.36
CA ASP A 512 12.82 -16.01 2.46
C ASP A 512 13.96 -14.98 2.59
N ARG A 513 13.85 -13.84 1.88
CA ARG A 513 14.82 -12.74 1.98
C ARG A 513 14.73 -12.02 3.33
N LEU A 514 13.52 -11.75 3.82
CA LEU A 514 13.32 -11.09 5.12
C LEU A 514 13.80 -11.97 6.28
N ASP A 515 13.55 -13.28 6.22
CA ASP A 515 14.05 -14.26 7.20
C ASP A 515 15.59 -14.25 7.22
N HIS A 516 16.22 -14.22 6.05
CA HIS A 516 17.67 -14.13 5.94
C HIS A 516 18.23 -12.83 6.55
N LEU A 517 17.61 -11.68 6.25
CA LEU A 517 18.01 -10.40 6.83
C LEU A 517 17.89 -10.40 8.36
N GLU A 518 16.83 -10.98 8.90
CA GLU A 518 16.63 -11.12 10.34
C GLU A 518 17.70 -12.02 10.99
N MET A 519 18.05 -13.14 10.35
CA MET A 519 19.15 -13.99 10.81
C MET A 519 20.51 -13.26 10.81
N VAL A 520 20.79 -12.47 9.78
CA VAL A 520 22.03 -11.67 9.69
C VAL A 520 22.04 -10.59 10.77
N ALA A 521 20.92 -9.90 10.98
CA ALA A 521 20.77 -8.88 12.02
C ALA A 521 21.03 -9.47 13.42
N ALA A 522 20.40 -10.62 13.72
CA ALA A 522 20.57 -11.33 14.98
C ALA A 522 22.03 -11.78 15.19
N SER A 523 22.67 -12.29 14.14
CA SER A 523 24.08 -12.71 14.18
C SER A 523 25.03 -11.53 14.43
N ALA A 524 24.78 -10.39 13.79
CA ALA A 524 25.56 -9.17 14.00
C ALA A 524 25.39 -8.62 15.42
N ALA A 525 24.16 -8.61 15.95
CA ALA A 525 23.89 -8.21 17.34
C ALA A 525 24.60 -9.14 18.34
N ALA A 526 24.55 -10.45 18.12
CA ALA A 526 25.26 -11.42 18.96
C ALA A 526 26.78 -11.20 18.94
N ALA A 527 27.37 -10.96 17.76
CA ALA A 527 28.79 -10.66 17.62
C ALA A 527 29.20 -9.37 18.34
N ALA A 528 28.37 -8.32 18.27
CA ALA A 528 28.60 -7.07 18.99
C ALA A 528 28.63 -7.27 20.52
N VAL A 529 27.73 -8.11 21.06
CA VAL A 529 27.71 -8.47 22.49
C VAL A 529 28.98 -9.22 22.90
N VAL A 530 29.45 -10.16 22.07
CA VAL A 530 30.69 -10.92 22.33
C VAL A 530 31.91 -10.00 22.30
N ASN A 531 32.02 -9.13 21.30
CA ASN A 531 33.14 -8.19 21.16
C ASN A 531 33.16 -7.14 22.30
N GLY A 532 32.00 -6.65 22.72
CA GLY A 532 31.89 -5.73 23.85
C GLY A 532 32.39 -6.34 25.17
N ARG A 533 32.18 -7.64 25.37
CA ARG A 533 32.61 -8.35 26.59
C ARG A 533 34.13 -8.63 26.63
N SER A 534 34.78 -8.73 25.47
CA SER A 534 36.23 -8.93 25.42
C SER A 534 37.03 -7.68 25.83
N ASN A 535 36.47 -6.48 25.64
CA ASN A 535 37.18 -5.23 25.91
C ASN A 535 37.15 -4.83 27.41
N THR A 536 36.22 -5.36 28.20
CA THR A 536 36.08 -5.00 29.62
C THR A 536 37.01 -5.81 30.55
N ASN A 537 37.53 -6.96 30.12
CA ASN A 537 38.40 -7.81 30.95
C ASN A 537 39.91 -7.46 30.86
N GLY A 538 40.32 -6.53 30.00
CA GLY A 538 41.73 -6.21 29.76
C GLY A 538 42.34 -5.06 30.58
N LYS A 539 41.58 -4.38 31.45
CA LYS A 539 42.05 -3.19 32.20
C LYS A 539 42.17 -3.37 33.72
N GLY A 540 42.23 -4.62 34.19
CA GLY A 540 42.53 -4.92 35.60
C GLY A 540 43.94 -5.48 35.77
N GLY A 541 44.95 -4.60 35.97
CA GLY A 541 46.23 -5.04 36.54
C GLY A 541 47.47 -4.28 36.08
N ASP A 542 47.64 -3.04 36.55
CA ASP A 542 48.98 -2.53 36.89
C ASP A 542 48.89 -1.39 37.92
N TYR A 543 48.47 -1.74 39.14
CA TYR A 543 48.83 -0.95 40.33
C TYR A 543 49.92 -1.73 41.05
N GLY A 544 51.12 -1.14 41.07
CA GLY A 544 52.33 -1.80 41.50
C GLY A 544 52.34 -2.27 42.95
N ALA A 545 53.17 -3.29 43.20
CA ALA A 545 53.71 -3.58 44.52
C ALA A 545 55.15 -4.08 44.35
N GLY A 546 56.04 -3.52 45.17
CA GLY A 546 57.47 -3.75 45.11
C GLY A 546 57.92 -5.17 45.45
N SER A 547 59.16 -5.41 45.03
CA SER A 547 60.12 -6.38 45.57
C SER A 547 59.82 -6.87 46.99
N LEU A 548 59.63 -8.18 47.17
CA LEU A 548 60.43 -8.98 48.10
C LEU A 548 60.20 -10.51 47.91
N HIS A 549 61.31 -11.23 47.75
CA HIS A 549 61.61 -12.61 48.13
C HIS A 549 60.58 -13.76 48.01
N SER A 550 60.97 -14.71 47.15
CA SER A 550 60.78 -16.18 47.21
C SER A 550 60.97 -16.79 48.62
N PRO A 551 60.36 -17.95 48.96
CA PRO A 551 60.76 -19.22 48.32
C PRO A 551 59.67 -20.30 48.08
N VAL A 552 59.92 -21.07 47.02
CA VAL A 552 59.87 -22.55 46.89
C VAL A 552 58.98 -23.34 47.86
N SER A 553 57.96 -24.01 47.30
CA SER A 553 57.69 -25.44 47.61
C SER A 553 56.80 -26.10 46.56
N THR A 554 57.25 -27.30 46.18
CA THR A 554 56.72 -28.37 45.32
C THR A 554 55.40 -29.02 45.75
N LEU A 555 54.86 -29.86 44.84
CA LEU A 555 53.73 -30.84 44.94
C LEU A 555 52.39 -30.32 44.42
N SER A 556 51.54 -31.05 43.71
CA SER A 556 51.54 -32.42 43.16
C SER A 556 50.41 -32.48 42.14
N SER A 557 50.59 -33.31 41.12
CA SER A 557 49.62 -33.72 40.10
C SER A 557 48.29 -34.24 40.65
N LYS A 558 47.21 -33.99 39.91
CA LYS A 558 46.18 -35.01 39.61
C LYS A 558 45.33 -34.61 38.40
N GLU A 559 45.51 -35.39 37.34
CA GLU A 559 44.63 -35.54 36.18
C GLU A 559 43.24 -36.05 36.61
N THR A 560 42.20 -35.68 35.86
CA THR A 560 41.09 -36.61 35.61
C THR A 560 40.54 -36.38 34.20
N GLN A 561 40.74 -37.41 33.37
CA GLN A 561 40.18 -37.67 32.05
C GLN A 561 39.06 -38.70 32.24
N GLU A 562 37.89 -38.48 31.63
CA GLU A 562 36.87 -39.50 31.29
C GLU A 562 36.13 -38.88 30.08
N LYS A 563 36.29 -39.28 28.83
CA LYS A 563 36.31 -40.56 28.09
C LYS A 563 34.91 -41.16 27.86
N GLU A 564 34.58 -41.10 26.58
CA GLU A 564 33.49 -41.65 25.78
C GLU A 564 33.04 -43.10 26.07
N SER A 565 31.80 -43.35 25.63
CA SER A 565 31.25 -44.52 24.90
C SER A 565 29.91 -44.93 25.53
N GLY A 566 28.82 -45.18 24.83
CA GLY A 566 28.56 -45.53 23.43
C GLY A 566 27.51 -46.65 23.45
N ALA A 567 26.45 -46.57 22.63
CA ALA A 567 25.77 -47.71 21.99
C ALA A 567 24.36 -47.36 21.45
N THR A 568 24.27 -47.46 20.14
CA THR A 568 23.16 -47.88 19.26
C THR A 568 22.09 -48.81 19.85
N SER A 569 20.81 -48.59 19.48
CA SER A 569 20.02 -49.54 18.66
C SER A 569 18.70 -48.95 18.15
N ALA A 570 18.35 -49.31 16.93
CA ALA A 570 17.12 -48.98 16.20
C ALA A 570 15.85 -49.67 16.76
N ILE A 571 14.67 -49.12 16.40
CA ILE A 571 13.33 -49.70 16.12
C ILE A 571 12.41 -48.45 16.04
N GLY A 572 11.84 -48.05 14.89
CA GLY A 572 10.65 -48.65 14.29
C GLY A 572 9.38 -48.04 14.93
N GLY A 573 8.66 -47.18 14.21
CA GLY A 573 7.37 -46.65 14.68
C GLY A 573 6.86 -45.47 13.86
N THR A 574 5.89 -45.76 13.00
CA THR A 574 4.96 -44.81 12.39
C THR A 574 4.06 -44.18 13.46
N ASP A 575 3.70 -42.90 13.30
CA ASP A 575 2.33 -42.37 13.41
C ASP A 575 2.29 -40.90 13.84
N GLU A 576 1.51 -40.16 13.04
CA GLU A 576 0.59 -39.07 13.35
C GLU A 576 0.58 -38.46 14.77
N GLY A 577 0.43 -37.13 14.82
CA GLY A 577 -0.27 -36.51 15.94
C GLY A 577 0.19 -35.12 16.34
N MET A 578 -0.50 -34.10 15.82
CA MET A 578 -0.71 -32.82 16.50
C MET A 578 -1.11 -33.05 17.97
N ALA A 579 -0.54 -32.28 18.91
CA ALA A 579 -1.30 -31.59 19.96
C ALA A 579 -0.39 -30.71 20.82
N TYR A 580 -0.75 -29.43 20.87
CA TYR A 580 -0.39 -28.52 21.95
C TYR A 580 -0.84 -29.09 23.30
N ASN A 581 -0.03 -28.92 24.34
CA ASN A 581 -0.55 -28.70 25.69
C ASN A 581 0.41 -27.81 26.48
N CYS A 582 0.08 -26.52 26.46
CA CYS A 582 0.55 -25.56 27.44
C CYS A 582 -0.35 -25.75 28.67
N SER A 583 0.22 -26.23 29.76
CA SER A 583 -0.46 -26.32 31.04
C SER A 583 0.40 -25.69 32.13
N LYS A 584 -0.20 -24.67 32.75
CA LYS A 584 -0.16 -24.36 34.19
C LYS A 584 1.16 -23.86 34.80
N LEU A 585 1.15 -22.65 35.39
CA LEU A 585 0.95 -22.37 36.84
C LEU A 585 1.22 -20.85 37.05
N GLU A 586 0.28 -19.99 37.45
CA GLU A 586 -0.33 -19.76 38.80
C GLU A 586 0.48 -18.86 39.76
N ILE A 587 -0.23 -17.83 40.29
CA ILE A 587 -0.08 -17.16 41.61
C ILE A 587 0.97 -16.02 41.65
N ILE A 588 0.65 -14.73 41.92
CA ILE A 588 -0.31 -14.06 42.83
C ILE A 588 -1.09 -12.97 42.09
#